data_AF-A0A645J7G3-F1
#
_entry.id   AF-A0A645J7G3-F1
#
_cell.length_a   1.000
_cell.length_b   1.000
_cell.length_c   1.000
_cell.angle_alpha   90.00
_cell.angle_beta   90.00
_cell.angle_gamma   90.00
#
_symmetry.space_group_name_H-M   'P 1'
#
loop_
_entity.id
_entity.type
_entity.pdbx_description
1 polymer ?
#
loop_
_entity_poly.entity_id
_entity_poly.type
_entity_poly.pdbx_seq_one_letter_code
_entity_poly.pdbx_strand_id
1 'polypeptide(L)'
;MFEAGGVSYIYFIYGLYYCFNVVATEKGIPEAVLIRAIEPIEGIEEMSLLRYKKNLDELNKTELKGIGNGPAKLCTALKLDKSLNGVDLTGDTLYIEDIGYEDFQIVETTRVGIDYAEEARDFLWRFYIKDNKYISKK
;
A
#
# COMPACT_ATOMS: atom_id res chain seq x y z
N MET A 1 4.23 14.43 3.02
CA MET A 1 5.57 14.10 2.50
C MET A 1 6.67 14.88 3.20
N PHE A 2 6.55 16.18 3.46
CA PHE A 2 7.59 16.99 4.14
C PHE A 2 7.47 17.05 5.67
N GLU A 3 6.66 16.18 6.26
CA GLU A 3 6.50 16.11 7.73
C GLU A 3 7.59 15.21 8.33
N ALA A 4 7.63 15.09 9.66
CA ALA A 4 8.48 14.09 10.30
C ALA A 4 8.06 12.66 9.92
N GLY A 5 9.02 11.74 9.93
CA GLY A 5 8.78 10.32 9.69
C GLY A 5 7.74 9.72 10.63
N GLY A 6 7.04 8.68 10.16
CA GLY A 6 5.98 8.01 10.91
C GLY A 6 4.58 8.58 10.69
N VAL A 7 4.39 9.53 9.77
CA VAL A 7 3.06 10.02 9.39
C VAL A 7 2.60 9.47 8.03
N SER A 8 1.29 9.33 7.87
CA SER A 8 0.67 8.99 6.60
C SER A 8 0.82 10.12 5.58
N TYR A 9 1.07 9.74 4.33
CA TYR A 9 0.98 10.62 3.18
C TYR A 9 0.03 10.00 2.15
N ILE A 10 -1.19 10.51 2.10
CA ILE A 10 -2.25 10.05 1.20
C ILE A 10 -2.55 11.13 0.17
N TYR A 11 -2.40 10.78 -1.09
CA TYR A 11 -2.69 11.68 -2.20
C TYR A 11 -3.63 11.03 -3.22
N PHE A 12 -4.31 11.89 -3.99
CA PHE A 12 -5.26 11.48 -5.01
C PHE A 12 -4.59 11.44 -6.38
N ILE A 13 -4.87 10.40 -7.18
CA ILE A 13 -4.29 10.19 -8.50
C ILE A 13 -5.39 9.83 -9.52
N TYR A 14 -5.22 10.30 -10.75
CA TYR A 14 -6.12 10.07 -11.88
C TYR A 14 -7.59 10.44 -11.63
N GLY A 15 -7.85 11.35 -10.70
CA GLY A 15 -9.20 11.82 -10.41
C GLY A 15 -10.13 10.79 -9.74
N LEU A 16 -9.61 9.62 -9.32
CA LEU A 16 -10.45 8.55 -8.75
C LEU A 16 -9.82 7.76 -7.60
N TYR A 17 -8.49 7.67 -7.53
CA TYR A 17 -7.82 6.73 -6.63
C TYR A 17 -6.94 7.42 -5.61
N TYR A 18 -6.77 6.78 -4.45
CA TYR A 18 -5.79 7.18 -3.45
C TYR A 18 -4.54 6.29 -3.50
N CYS A 19 -3.41 6.87 -3.13
CA CYS A 19 -2.17 6.16 -2.85
C CYS A 19 -1.76 6.47 -1.40
N PHE A 20 -1.46 5.43 -0.62
CA PHE A 20 -1.00 5.54 0.75
C PHE A 20 0.51 5.35 0.85
N ASN A 21 1.18 6.32 1.47
CA ASN A 21 2.61 6.30 1.71
C ASN A 21 2.88 6.57 3.19
N VAL A 22 4.07 6.16 3.63
CA VAL A 22 4.59 6.46 4.97
C VAL A 22 5.78 7.40 4.81
N VAL A 23 5.76 8.56 5.46
CA VAL A 23 6.93 9.45 5.49
C VAL A 23 8.04 8.77 6.29
N ALA A 24 9.25 8.72 5.73
CA ALA A 24 10.32 7.85 6.22
C ALA A 24 11.59 8.60 6.64
N THR A 25 11.56 9.93 6.67
CA THR A 25 12.74 10.77 6.85
C THR A 25 12.45 11.97 7.76
N GLU A 26 13.46 12.82 7.97
CA GLU A 26 13.33 14.03 8.77
C GLU A 26 12.39 15.06 8.12
N LYS A 27 11.79 15.91 8.97
CA LYS A 27 10.92 17.00 8.51
C LYS A 27 11.65 17.88 7.49
N GLY A 28 10.99 18.12 6.36
CA GLY A 28 11.53 18.92 5.26
C GLY A 28 12.23 18.10 4.16
N ILE A 29 12.50 16.82 4.37
CA ILE A 29 13.05 15.92 3.33
C ILE A 29 11.89 15.13 2.69
N PRO A 30 11.71 15.16 1.35
CA PRO A 30 10.53 14.58 0.69
C PRO A 30 10.66 13.07 0.41
N GLU A 31 10.97 12.26 1.41
CA GLU A 31 11.11 10.81 1.23
C GLU A 31 9.97 10.05 1.92
N ALA A 32 9.33 9.17 1.16
CA ALA A 32 8.23 8.35 1.64
C ALA A 32 8.22 6.98 0.95
N VAL A 33 7.70 5.99 1.65
CA VAL A 33 7.51 4.62 1.15
C VAL A 33 6.07 4.43 0.72
N LEU A 34 5.85 4.18 -0.57
CA LEU A 34 4.53 3.84 -1.10
C LEU A 34 4.17 2.39 -0.74
N ILE A 35 3.05 2.20 -0.06
CA ILE A 35 2.50 0.86 0.16
C ILE A 35 1.78 0.43 -1.11
N ARG A 36 2.23 -0.68 -1.70
CA ARG A 36 1.77 -1.13 -3.02
C ARG A 36 0.82 -2.32 -2.98
N ALA A 37 0.94 -3.16 -1.97
CA ALA A 37 0.09 -4.31 -1.79
C ALA A 37 -0.03 -4.67 -0.30
N ILE A 38 -1.13 -5.31 0.06
CA ILE A 38 -1.32 -5.96 1.37
C ILE A 38 -1.81 -7.39 1.17
N GLU A 39 -1.48 -8.25 2.13
CA GLU A 39 -2.14 -9.53 2.35
C GLU A 39 -3.24 -9.32 3.40
N PRO A 40 -4.53 -9.46 3.04
CA PRO A 40 -5.61 -9.31 4.00
C PRO A 40 -5.56 -10.45 5.03
N ILE A 41 -5.48 -10.09 6.32
CA ILE A 41 -5.49 -11.03 7.45
C ILE A 41 -6.78 -10.94 8.28
N GLU A 42 -7.37 -9.75 8.36
CA GLU A 42 -8.58 -9.46 9.12
C GLU A 42 -9.49 -8.51 8.32
N GLY A 43 -10.78 -8.47 8.67
CA GLY A 43 -11.77 -7.58 8.03
C GLY A 43 -12.06 -7.89 6.55
N ILE A 44 -11.79 -9.11 6.08
CA ILE A 44 -11.81 -9.48 4.66
C ILE A 44 -13.22 -9.37 4.06
N GLU A 45 -14.26 -9.64 4.84
CA GLU A 45 -15.67 -9.47 4.47
C GLU A 45 -15.99 -8.02 4.11
N GLU A 46 -15.56 -7.06 4.93
CA GLU A 46 -15.76 -5.63 4.65
C GLU A 46 -14.96 -5.22 3.41
N MET A 47 -13.70 -5.67 3.30
CA MET A 47 -12.88 -5.42 2.12
C MET A 47 -13.54 -5.96 0.83
N SER A 48 -14.17 -7.13 0.89
CA SER A 48 -14.91 -7.73 -0.22
C SER A 48 -16.06 -6.83 -0.67
N LEU A 49 -16.86 -6.33 0.28
CA LEU A 49 -17.97 -5.42 0.01
C LEU A 49 -17.49 -4.07 -0.54
N LEU A 50 -16.38 -3.53 -0.03
CA LEU A 50 -15.80 -2.28 -0.51
C LEU A 50 -15.24 -2.42 -1.94
N ARG A 51 -14.54 -3.52 -2.22
CA ARG A 51 -13.86 -3.75 -3.51
C ARG A 51 -14.78 -4.26 -4.62
N TYR A 52 -15.71 -5.15 -4.29
CA TYR A 52 -16.46 -5.93 -5.28
C TYR A 52 -17.98 -5.88 -5.11
N LYS A 53 -18.49 -5.29 -4.01
CA LYS A 53 -19.93 -5.29 -3.67
C LYS A 53 -20.50 -6.71 -3.56
N LYS A 54 -19.69 -7.62 -3.01
CA LYS A 54 -19.99 -9.05 -2.86
C LYS A 54 -19.65 -9.52 -1.45
N ASN A 55 -20.36 -10.55 -0.99
CA ASN A 55 -19.97 -11.29 0.19
C ASN A 55 -18.69 -12.10 -0.11
N LEU A 56 -17.96 -12.49 0.93
CA LEU A 56 -16.66 -13.14 0.80
C LEU A 56 -16.75 -14.51 0.09
N ASP A 57 -17.82 -15.25 0.34
CA ASP A 57 -18.11 -16.57 -0.25
C ASP A 57 -18.46 -16.48 -1.74
N GLU A 58 -18.80 -15.30 -2.25
CA GLU A 58 -19.10 -15.04 -3.66
C GLU A 58 -17.84 -14.67 -4.47
N LEU A 59 -16.71 -14.43 -3.82
CA LEU A 59 -15.48 -14.05 -4.49
C LEU A 59 -14.83 -15.24 -5.20
N ASN A 60 -14.46 -15.05 -6.46
CA ASN A 60 -13.58 -16.00 -7.13
C ASN A 60 -12.11 -15.82 -6.71
N LYS A 61 -11.25 -16.78 -7.08
CA LYS A 61 -9.82 -16.77 -6.73
C LYS A 61 -9.07 -15.49 -7.17
N THR A 62 -9.46 -14.89 -8.29
CA THR A 62 -8.84 -13.66 -8.81
C THR A 62 -9.28 -12.45 -8.00
N GLU A 63 -10.55 -12.38 -7.61
CA GLU A 63 -11.09 -11.32 -6.76
C GLU A 63 -10.48 -11.36 -5.37
N LEU A 64 -10.39 -12.55 -4.76
CA LEU A 64 -9.77 -12.73 -3.45
C LEU A 64 -8.30 -12.25 -3.43
N LYS A 65 -7.50 -12.63 -4.43
CA LYS A 65 -6.13 -12.12 -4.60
C LYS A 65 -6.09 -10.63 -4.93
N GLY A 66 -7.16 -10.12 -5.54
CA GLY A 66 -7.30 -8.76 -6.03
C GLY A 66 -7.72 -7.73 -4.99
N ILE A 67 -8.05 -8.15 -3.76
CA ILE A 67 -8.50 -7.25 -2.68
C ILE A 67 -7.48 -6.13 -2.47
N GLY A 68 -6.22 -6.49 -2.19
CA GLY A 68 -5.17 -5.56 -1.77
C GLY A 68 -3.96 -5.49 -2.69
N ASN A 69 -3.96 -6.15 -3.86
CA ASN A 69 -2.75 -6.29 -4.70
C ASN A 69 -2.36 -5.06 -5.54
N GLY A 70 -2.72 -3.85 -5.12
CA GLY A 70 -2.35 -2.62 -5.82
C GLY A 70 -2.57 -1.39 -4.95
N PRO A 71 -1.85 -0.28 -5.20
CA PRO A 71 -1.87 0.90 -4.33
C PRO A 71 -3.28 1.50 -4.21
N ALA A 72 -3.99 1.64 -5.32
CA ALA A 72 -5.38 2.10 -5.30
C ALA A 72 -6.33 1.07 -4.67
N LYS A 73 -6.06 -0.22 -4.87
CA LYS A 73 -6.94 -1.31 -4.43
C LYS A 73 -6.89 -1.45 -2.91
N LEU A 74 -5.70 -1.46 -2.31
CA LEU A 74 -5.56 -1.50 -0.87
C LEU A 74 -6.17 -0.27 -0.20
N CYS A 75 -6.05 0.92 -0.80
CA CYS A 75 -6.72 2.10 -0.24
C CYS A 75 -8.25 1.94 -0.25
N THR A 76 -8.84 1.39 -1.31
CA THR A 76 -10.28 1.09 -1.29
C THR A 76 -10.63 0.00 -0.26
N ALA A 77 -9.84 -1.07 -0.18
CA ALA A 77 -10.09 -2.18 0.74
C ALA A 77 -10.04 -1.73 2.20
N LEU A 78 -9.07 -0.89 2.55
CA LEU A 78 -8.87 -0.35 3.90
C LEU A 78 -9.62 0.98 4.14
N LYS A 79 -10.48 1.41 3.20
CA LYS A 79 -11.20 2.68 3.28
C LYS A 79 -10.29 3.91 3.56
N LEU A 80 -9.10 3.90 2.98
CA LEU A 80 -8.14 5.01 3.08
C LEU A 80 -8.51 6.12 2.10
N ASP A 81 -8.69 7.32 2.62
CA ASP A 81 -8.91 8.53 1.84
C ASP A 81 -8.06 9.70 2.36
N LYS A 82 -8.25 10.88 1.75
CA LYS A 82 -7.45 12.08 2.07
C LYS A 82 -7.68 12.61 3.49
N SER A 83 -8.78 12.27 4.16
CA SER A 83 -9.02 12.68 5.55
C SER A 83 -8.01 12.08 6.52
N LEU A 84 -7.39 10.95 6.14
CA LEU A 84 -6.36 10.27 6.90
C LEU A 84 -4.94 10.72 6.53
N ASN A 85 -4.76 11.78 5.72
CA ASN A 85 -3.44 12.30 5.38
C ASN A 85 -2.81 13.10 6.54
N GLY A 86 -1.55 12.82 6.88
CA GLY A 86 -0.83 13.48 7.97
C GLY A 86 -1.15 12.91 9.36
N VAL A 87 -1.80 11.75 9.42
CA VAL A 87 -2.08 11.04 10.67
C VAL A 87 -0.80 10.37 11.16
N ASP A 88 -0.58 10.45 12.47
CA ASP A 88 0.48 9.73 13.18
C ASP A 88 0.20 8.22 13.16
N LEU A 89 1.11 7.46 12.54
CA LEU A 89 1.01 6.00 12.41
C LEU A 89 1.41 5.23 13.67
N THR A 90 1.69 5.93 14.76
CA THR A 90 1.90 5.38 16.10
C THR A 90 0.71 5.63 17.03
N GLY A 91 -0.33 6.33 16.56
CA GLY A 91 -1.57 6.56 17.30
C GLY A 91 -2.63 5.47 17.08
N ASP A 92 -3.89 5.78 17.37
CA ASP A 92 -4.96 4.77 17.43
C ASP A 92 -5.89 4.72 16.19
N THR A 93 -5.77 5.69 15.26
CA THR A 93 -6.70 5.83 14.12
C THR A 93 -6.29 4.99 12.91
N LEU A 94 -5.02 5.11 12.52
CA LEU A 94 -4.38 4.36 11.43
C LEU A 94 -2.94 4.17 11.88
N TYR A 95 -2.50 2.93 12.01
CA TYR A 95 -1.21 2.63 12.60
C TYR A 95 -0.55 1.42 11.95
N ILE A 96 0.75 1.26 12.22
CA ILE A 96 1.54 0.12 11.78
C ILE A 96 1.90 -0.70 13.01
N GLU A 97 1.53 -1.98 12.98
CA GLU A 97 1.88 -2.94 14.03
C GLU A 97 3.09 -3.77 13.63
N ASP A 98 3.99 -4.00 14.59
CA ASP A 98 5.02 -5.02 14.48
C ASP A 98 4.47 -6.36 14.96
N ILE A 99 4.48 -7.34 14.06
CA ILE A 99 4.02 -8.71 14.32
C ILE A 99 5.18 -9.67 14.65
N GLY A 100 6.41 -9.16 14.80
CA GLY A 100 7.59 -9.94 15.17
C GLY A 100 8.04 -10.95 14.11
N TYR A 101 7.74 -10.68 12.83
CA TYR A 101 8.03 -11.57 11.72
C TYR A 101 9.29 -11.12 10.97
N GLU A 102 10.34 -11.95 10.98
CA GLU A 102 11.67 -11.53 10.50
C GLU A 102 12.20 -12.31 9.29
N ASP A 103 11.68 -13.49 8.97
CA ASP A 103 12.24 -14.35 7.92
C ASP A 103 11.54 -14.18 6.56
N PHE A 104 11.73 -13.01 5.94
CA PHE A 104 11.25 -12.76 4.57
C PHE A 104 12.39 -12.78 3.56
N GLN A 105 12.23 -13.56 2.48
CA GLN A 105 13.03 -13.36 1.27
C GLN A 105 12.48 -12.15 0.52
N ILE A 106 13.24 -11.06 0.48
CA ILE A 106 12.86 -9.83 -0.23
C ILE A 106 13.39 -9.86 -1.67
N VAL A 107 12.54 -9.49 -2.62
CA VAL A 107 12.93 -9.21 -3.99
C VAL A 107 13.03 -7.70 -4.19
N GLU A 108 14.15 -7.27 -4.76
CA GLU A 108 14.41 -5.88 -5.18
C GLU A 108 14.24 -5.77 -6.70
N THR A 109 13.50 -4.77 -7.16
CA THR A 109 13.20 -4.58 -8.58
C THR A 109 12.85 -3.13 -8.90
N THR A 110 12.66 -2.82 -10.18
CA THR A 110 12.29 -1.48 -10.64
C THR A 110 10.86 -1.11 -10.21
N ARG A 111 10.62 0.18 -10.01
CA ARG A 111 9.28 0.69 -9.66
C ARG A 111 8.34 0.62 -10.86
N VAL A 112 7.05 0.52 -10.60
CA VAL A 112 6.01 0.38 -11.64
C VAL A 112 5.38 1.73 -11.95
N GLY A 113 5.27 2.05 -13.24
CA GLY A 113 4.51 3.21 -13.72
C GLY A 113 5.27 4.53 -13.59
N ILE A 114 6.61 4.47 -13.66
CA ILE A 114 7.51 5.62 -13.54
C ILE A 114 8.40 5.78 -14.77
N ASP A 115 7.92 5.39 -15.95
CA ASP A 115 8.71 5.46 -17.20
C ASP A 115 9.19 6.89 -17.53
N TYR A 116 8.55 7.89 -16.94
CA TYR A 116 8.87 9.31 -17.04
C TYR A 116 10.02 9.75 -16.11
N ALA A 117 10.51 8.90 -15.20
CA ALA A 117 11.44 9.28 -14.13
C ALA A 117 12.93 9.18 -14.52
N GLU A 118 13.25 9.34 -15.80
CA GLU A 118 14.63 9.36 -16.31
C GLU A 118 15.48 8.18 -15.78
N GLU A 119 16.71 8.41 -15.29
CA GLU A 119 17.55 7.35 -14.73
C GLU A 119 16.93 6.65 -13.51
N ALA A 120 16.06 7.35 -12.78
CA ALA A 120 15.45 6.81 -11.57
C ALA A 120 14.46 5.68 -11.87
N ARG A 121 14.04 5.49 -13.14
CA ARG A 121 13.22 4.35 -13.56
C ARG A 121 13.96 3.01 -13.39
N ASP A 122 15.28 3.03 -13.46
CA ASP A 122 16.13 1.85 -13.42
C ASP A 122 16.57 1.50 -11.98
N PHE A 123 16.29 2.37 -11.00
CA PHE A 123 16.59 2.11 -9.60
C PHE A 123 15.73 0.98 -9.02
N LEU A 124 16.36 0.10 -8.25
CA LEU A 124 15.73 -1.06 -7.61
C LEU A 124 14.93 -0.70 -6.34
N TRP A 125 14.16 0.39 -6.38
CA TRP A 125 13.42 0.93 -5.24
C TRP A 125 12.00 0.37 -5.13
N ARG A 126 11.80 -0.89 -5.51
CA ARG A 126 10.58 -1.64 -5.25
C ARG A 126 10.95 -2.94 -4.55
N PHE A 127 10.37 -3.14 -3.38
CA PHE A 127 10.61 -4.27 -2.51
C PHE A 127 9.32 -5.07 -2.34
N TYR A 128 9.41 -6.41 -2.39
CA TYR A 128 8.27 -7.28 -2.08
C TYR A 128 8.72 -8.65 -1.57
N ILE A 129 7.84 -9.32 -0.82
CA ILE A 129 8.08 -10.67 -0.31
C ILE A 129 8.03 -11.67 -1.47
N LYS A 130 9.13 -12.40 -1.68
CA LYS A 130 9.25 -13.41 -2.72
C LYS A 130 8.12 -14.43 -2.62
N ASP A 131 7.59 -14.81 -3.78
CA ASP A 131 6.50 -15.79 -3.93
C ASP A 131 5.17 -15.44 -3.23
N ASN A 132 5.02 -14.25 -2.66
CA ASN A 132 3.73 -13.82 -2.11
C ASN A 132 2.66 -13.66 -3.21
N LYS A 133 1.52 -14.32 -3.01
CA LYS A 133 0.39 -14.40 -3.96
C LYS A 133 -0.39 -13.09 -4.13
N TYR A 134 -0.20 -12.12 -3.24
CA TYR A 134 -0.85 -10.80 -3.24
C TYR A 134 -0.02 -9.73 -3.94
N ILE A 135 1.12 -10.08 -4.53
CA ILE A 135 1.90 -9.16 -5.36
C ILE A 135 1.39 -9.21 -6.80
N SER A 136 0.97 -8.05 -7.35
CA SER A 136 0.37 -7.97 -8.69
C SER A 136 1.37 -7.97 -9.83
N LYS A 137 2.57 -7.42 -9.63
CA LYS A 137 3.68 -7.46 -10.59
C LYS A 137 4.92 -7.98 -9.86
N LYS A 138 5.43 -9.11 -10.34
CA LYS A 138 6.73 -9.65 -9.96
C LYS A 138 7.78 -8.95 -10.82
#